data_AF-A0A9E0QY33-F1
#
_entry.id   AF-A0A9E0QY33-F1
#
_cell.length_a   1.000
_cell.length_b   1.000
_cell.length_c   1.000
_cell.angle_alpha   90.00
_cell.angle_beta   90.00
_cell.angle_gamma   90.00
#
_symmetry.space_group_name_H-M   'P 1'
#
loop_
_entity.id
_entity.type
_entity.pdbx_description
1 polymer ?
#
loop_
_entity_poly.entity_id
_entity_poly.type
_entity_poly.pdbx_seq_one_letter_code
_entity_poly.pdbx_strand_id
1 'polypeptide(L)'
;MNAQQEPGNNDQGCFHCGLDIPLHSNFITLIKGKAQRMCCPGCQAVAQAISDGGLENYYKHRTGETRSPEFTDLSIPEQLLAELALYDQASIQKAFVSESEDGIKQAAL
;
A
#
# COMPACT_ATOMS: atom_id res chain seq x y z
N MET A 1 -0.55 -30.99 23.42
CA MET A 1 0.31 -31.69 22.44
C MET A 1 0.30 -30.80 21.22
N ASN A 2 1.28 -29.89 21.14
CA ASN A 2 1.31 -28.80 20.17
C ASN A 2 1.82 -29.34 18.82
N ALA A 3 1.00 -29.24 17.77
CA ALA A 3 1.44 -29.40 16.40
C ALA A 3 1.96 -28.04 15.91
N GLN A 4 3.22 -28.05 15.51
CA GLN A 4 4.03 -26.89 15.17
C GLN A 4 3.63 -26.31 13.80
N GLN A 5 3.72 -24.98 13.74
CA GLN A 5 3.51 -24.14 12.56
C GLN A 5 4.64 -24.36 11.55
N GLU A 6 4.29 -24.54 10.26
CA GLU A 6 5.23 -24.72 9.15
C GLU A 6 5.84 -23.38 8.68
N PRO A 7 7.09 -23.35 8.19
CA PRO A 7 7.75 -22.12 7.75
C PRO A 7 7.24 -21.75 6.36
N GLY A 8 6.43 -20.68 6.28
CA GLY A 8 5.98 -20.12 5.00
C GLY A 8 7.17 -19.69 4.13
N ASN A 9 7.30 -20.33 2.96
CA ASN A 9 8.27 -20.01 1.92
C ASN A 9 7.97 -18.61 1.35
N ASN A 10 8.72 -17.61 1.81
CA ASN A 10 8.49 -16.19 1.51
C ASN A 10 9.46 -15.64 0.44
N ASP A 11 10.01 -16.50 -0.42
CA ASP A 11 11.12 -16.13 -1.32
C ASP A 11 10.67 -15.65 -2.72
N GLN A 12 9.37 -15.65 -3.01
CA GLN A 12 8.84 -15.40 -4.37
C GLN A 12 8.11 -14.05 -4.53
N GLY A 13 7.65 -13.42 -3.44
CA GLY A 13 6.81 -12.21 -3.48
C GLY A 13 7.44 -10.97 -2.83
N CYS A 14 6.77 -9.83 -3.01
CA CYS A 14 7.09 -8.57 -2.35
C CYS A 14 6.84 -8.69 -0.84
N PHE A 15 7.85 -8.37 -0.03
CA PHE A 15 7.70 -8.46 1.42
C PHE A 15 6.62 -7.53 1.97
N HIS A 16 6.43 -6.35 1.36
CA HIS A 16 5.48 -5.36 1.84
C HIS A 16 4.03 -5.71 1.50
N CYS A 17 3.69 -5.90 0.22
CA CYS A 17 2.31 -6.10 -0.25
C CYS A 17 1.93 -7.54 -0.57
N GLY A 18 2.90 -8.46 -0.66
CA GLY A 18 2.67 -9.87 -1.01
C GLY A 18 2.46 -10.16 -2.50
N LEU A 19 2.45 -9.15 -3.38
CA LEU A 19 2.36 -9.35 -4.84
C LEU A 19 3.67 -9.92 -5.41
N ASP A 20 3.58 -10.56 -6.58
CA ASP A 20 4.75 -11.03 -7.31
C ASP A 20 5.74 -9.90 -7.62
N ILE A 21 7.02 -10.25 -7.70
CA ILE A 21 8.08 -9.31 -8.03
C ILE A 21 8.29 -9.34 -9.55
N PRO A 22 8.05 -8.23 -10.28
CA PRO A 22 8.27 -8.18 -11.71
C PRO A 22 9.72 -8.51 -12.07
N LEU A 23 9.91 -9.16 -13.21
CA LEU A 23 11.24 -9.39 -13.79
C LEU A 23 12.03 -8.07 -13.84
N HIS A 24 13.30 -8.13 -13.45
CA HIS A 24 14.22 -6.98 -13.36
C HIS A 24 13.93 -5.95 -12.27
N SER A 25 13.03 -6.23 -11.32
CA SER A 25 12.87 -5.41 -10.12
C SER A 25 14.05 -5.64 -9.16
N ASN A 26 14.74 -4.55 -8.80
CA ASN A 26 15.91 -4.57 -7.92
C ASN A 26 15.69 -3.78 -6.62
N PHE A 27 14.43 -3.62 -6.20
CA PHE A 27 14.08 -2.84 -5.02
C PHE A 27 14.26 -3.68 -3.74
N ILE A 28 15.06 -3.17 -2.80
CA ILE A 28 15.43 -3.86 -1.56
C ILE A 28 15.33 -2.90 -0.37
N THR A 29 14.84 -3.41 0.76
CA THR A 29 14.82 -2.71 2.06
C THR A 29 15.39 -3.62 3.15
N LEU A 30 16.14 -3.04 4.10
CA LEU A 30 16.58 -3.76 5.29
C LEU A 30 15.49 -3.69 6.38
N ILE A 31 14.96 -4.86 6.75
CA ILE A 31 13.94 -5.01 7.79
C ILE A 31 14.48 -6.02 8.80
N LYS A 32 14.67 -5.60 10.05
CA LYS A 32 15.32 -6.38 11.13
C LYS A 32 16.66 -6.96 10.72
N GLY A 33 17.45 -6.19 9.97
CA GLY A 33 18.75 -6.60 9.45
C GLY A 33 18.70 -7.63 8.31
N LYS A 34 17.51 -7.97 7.79
CA LYS A 34 17.34 -8.86 6.64
C LYS A 34 17.00 -8.05 5.40
N ALA A 35 17.70 -8.30 4.30
CA ALA A 35 17.35 -7.76 2.99
C ALA A 35 16.03 -8.39 2.51
N GLN A 36 15.02 -7.56 2.28
CA GLN A 36 13.71 -7.97 1.79
C GLN A 36 13.46 -7.35 0.41
N ARG A 37 12.97 -8.16 -0.53
CA ARG A 37 12.68 -7.69 -1.91
C ARG A 37 11.31 -7.00 -1.97
N MET A 38 11.21 -6.01 -2.86
CA MET A 38 9.99 -5.24 -3.12
C MET A 38 9.62 -5.29 -4.61
N CYS A 39 8.32 -5.27 -4.93
CA CYS A 39 7.85 -5.30 -6.33
C CYS A 39 7.97 -3.95 -7.05
N CYS A 40 8.06 -2.83 -6.33
CA CYS A 40 8.06 -1.48 -6.91
C CYS A 40 8.72 -0.46 -5.96
N PRO A 41 9.06 0.76 -6.43
CA PRO A 41 9.68 1.79 -5.58
C PRO A 41 8.73 2.28 -4.47
N GLY A 42 7.41 2.22 -4.68
CA GLY A 42 6.42 2.56 -3.64
C GLY A 42 6.49 1.60 -2.45
N CYS A 43 6.56 0.29 -2.70
CA CYS A 43 6.72 -0.72 -1.65
C CYS A 43 8.04 -0.55 -0.90
N GLN A 44 9.12 -0.19 -1.60
CA GLN A 44 10.42 0.12 -0.98
C GLN A 44 10.34 1.34 -0.07
N ALA A 45 9.73 2.43 -0.55
CA ALA A 45 9.61 3.67 0.22
C ALA A 45 8.81 3.47 1.50
N VAL A 46 7.65 2.80 1.43
CA VAL A 46 6.83 2.53 2.61
C VAL A 46 7.54 1.57 3.56
N ALA A 47 8.16 0.51 3.06
CA ALA A 47 8.90 -0.43 3.89
C ALA A 47 10.09 0.24 4.60
N GLN A 48 10.80 1.13 3.91
CA GLN A 48 11.89 1.90 4.49
C GLN A 48 11.38 2.84 5.58
N ALA A 49 10.29 3.58 5.33
CA ALA A 49 9.67 4.45 6.32
C ALA A 49 9.20 3.69 7.59
N ILE A 50 8.64 2.49 7.43
CA ILE A 50 8.28 1.62 8.56
C ILE A 50 9.52 1.21 9.36
N SER A 51 10.60 0.84 8.67
CA SER A 51 11.87 0.43 9.29
C SER A 51 12.52 1.58 10.05
N ASP A 52 12.67 2.74 9.39
CA ASP A 52 13.28 3.95 9.96
C ASP A 52 12.47 4.51 11.12
N GLY A 53 11.14 4.38 11.07
CA GLY A 53 10.24 4.77 12.14
C GLY A 53 10.20 3.82 13.33
N GLY A 54 10.93 2.69 13.31
CA GLY A 54 10.85 1.66 14.36
C GLY A 54 9.48 0.97 14.44
N LEU A 55 8.69 1.04 13.37
CA LEU A 55 7.32 0.53 13.29
C LEU A 55 7.26 -0.91 12.77
N GLU A 56 8.37 -1.65 12.78
CA GLU A 56 8.47 -3.00 12.22
C GLU A 56 7.58 -4.05 12.91
N ASN A 57 6.99 -3.73 14.07
CA ASN A 57 5.92 -4.54 14.67
C ASN A 57 4.66 -4.57 13.79
N TYR A 58 4.48 -3.60 12.87
CA TYR A 58 3.49 -3.65 11.80
C TYR A 58 3.48 -5.01 11.09
N TYR A 59 4.65 -5.52 10.71
CA TYR A 59 4.76 -6.80 10.00
C TYR A 59 4.37 -8.03 10.83
N LYS A 60 4.34 -7.92 12.18
CA LYS A 60 3.85 -8.99 13.06
C LYS A 60 2.33 -8.99 13.18
N HIS A 61 1.73 -7.80 13.19
CA HIS A 61 0.31 -7.61 13.49
C HIS A 61 -0.55 -7.37 12.25
N ARG A 62 0.06 -7.25 11.06
CA ARG A 62 -0.70 -7.12 9.81
C ARG A 62 -1.62 -8.32 9.64
N THR A 63 -2.90 -8.05 9.41
CA THR A 63 -3.91 -9.06 9.12
C THR A 63 -3.81 -9.44 7.65
N GLY A 64 -2.77 -10.21 7.29
CA GLY A 64 -2.55 -10.72 5.94
C GLY A 64 -1.55 -9.92 5.08
N GLU A 65 -1.38 -10.36 3.83
CA GLU A 65 -0.67 -9.61 2.80
C GLU A 65 -1.45 -8.34 2.48
N THR A 66 -0.77 -7.20 2.39
CA THR A 66 -1.36 -5.94 1.94
C THR A 66 -1.59 -5.99 0.43
N ARG A 67 -2.35 -6.98 -0.04
CA ARG A 67 -2.92 -6.93 -1.37
C ARG A 67 -3.90 -5.79 -1.31
N SER A 68 -3.73 -4.81 -2.20
CA SER A 68 -4.86 -3.95 -2.50
C SER A 68 -5.98 -4.92 -2.91
N PRO A 69 -7.18 -4.88 -2.30
CA PRO A 69 -8.34 -5.53 -2.89
C PRO A 69 -8.31 -5.26 -4.39
N GLU A 70 -8.57 -6.30 -5.20
CA GLU A 70 -8.71 -6.16 -6.65
C GLU A 70 -9.93 -5.28 -6.95
N PHE A 71 -9.83 -3.99 -6.66
CA PHE A 71 -10.72 -2.95 -7.11
C PHE A 71 -10.42 -2.73 -8.59
N THR A 72 -10.82 -3.70 -9.40
CA THR A 72 -11.16 -3.37 -10.77
C THR A 72 -12.46 -2.58 -10.70
N ASP A 73 -12.58 -1.52 -11.49
CA ASP A 73 -13.80 -0.69 -11.59
C ASP A 73 -15.09 -1.55 -11.74
N LEU A 74 -14.94 -2.72 -12.35
CA LEU A 74 -15.96 -3.74 -12.57
C LEU A 74 -16.46 -4.48 -11.30
N SER A 75 -15.82 -4.29 -10.15
CA SER A 75 -16.15 -4.96 -8.88
C SER A 75 -16.87 -4.07 -7.86
N ILE A 76 -16.99 -2.77 -8.15
CA ILE A 76 -17.69 -1.82 -7.28
C ILE A 76 -19.17 -1.80 -7.70
N PRO A 77 -20.13 -2.00 -6.78
CA PRO A 77 -21.55 -1.83 -7.09
C PRO A 77 -21.84 -0.42 -7.61
N GLU A 78 -22.69 -0.29 -8.64
CA GLU A 78 -22.98 1.00 -9.28
C GLU A 78 -23.55 2.04 -8.31
N GLN A 79 -24.32 1.60 -7.31
CA GLN A 79 -24.80 2.45 -6.22
C GLN A 79 -23.65 3.04 -5.40
N LEU A 80 -22.62 2.24 -5.11
CA LEU A 80 -21.45 2.70 -4.38
C LEU A 80 -20.61 3.65 -5.24
N LEU A 81 -20.49 3.41 -6.54
CA LEU A 81 -19.86 4.37 -7.47
C LEU A 81 -20.60 5.72 -7.47
N ALA A 82 -21.94 5.71 -7.50
CA ALA A 82 -22.74 6.92 -7.44
C ALA A 82 -22.57 7.67 -6.11
N GLU A 83 -22.44 6.96 -4.99
CA GLU A 83 -22.13 7.56 -3.68
C GLU A 83 -20.70 8.14 -3.65
N LEU A 84 -19.71 7.43 -4.19
CA LEU A 84 -18.32 7.89 -4.24
C LEU A 84 -18.16 9.13 -5.12
N ALA A 85 -18.92 9.22 -6.23
CA ALA A 85 -18.92 10.39 -7.11
C ALA A 85 -19.34 11.70 -6.40
N LEU A 86 -19.99 11.61 -5.23
CA LEU A 86 -20.29 12.80 -4.41
C LEU A 86 -19.02 13.47 -3.86
N TYR A 87 -17.96 12.70 -3.59
CA TYR A 87 -16.67 13.24 -3.11
C TYR A 87 -15.87 13.93 -4.23
N ASP A 88 -16.19 13.63 -5.49
CA ASP A 88 -15.62 14.29 -6.66
C ASP A 88 -16.35 15.60 -7.04
N GLN A 89 -17.44 15.95 -6.32
CA GLN A 89 -18.13 17.20 -6.57
C GLN A 89 -17.26 18.41 -6.22
N ALA A 90 -17.08 19.29 -7.21
CA ALA A 90 -16.32 20.53 -7.04
C ALA A 90 -16.87 21.43 -5.91
N SER A 91 -18.17 21.39 -5.64
CA SER A 91 -18.79 22.12 -4.52
C SER A 91 -18.28 21.67 -3.15
N ILE A 92 -18.02 20.38 -2.98
CA ILE A 92 -17.48 19.79 -1.76
C ILE A 92 -15.97 20.04 -1.68
N GLN A 93 -15.25 19.81 -2.78
CA GLN A 93 -13.79 20.00 -2.82
C GLN A 93 -13.37 21.44 -2.56
N LYS A 94 -14.15 22.44 -2.99
CA LYS A 94 -13.86 23.87 -2.75
C LYS A 94 -13.69 24.23 -1.28
N ALA A 95 -14.23 23.45 -0.34
CA ALA A 95 -14.10 23.73 1.08
C ALA A 95 -12.69 23.46 1.63
N PHE A 96 -11.89 22.61 0.97
CA PHE A 96 -10.58 22.17 1.48
C PHE A 96 -9.51 22.02 0.39
N VAL A 97 -9.83 22.17 -0.89
CA VAL A 97 -8.90 22.07 -2.03
C VAL A 97 -8.65 23.46 -2.61
N SER A 98 -7.38 23.86 -2.65
CA SER A 98 -6.91 25.06 -3.35
C SER A 98 -6.01 24.69 -4.53
N GLU A 99 -6.13 25.41 -5.63
CA GLU A 99 -5.30 25.25 -6.83
C GLU A 99 -4.28 26.39 -6.92
N SER A 100 -3.01 26.03 -7.10
CA SER A 100 -1.91 26.98 -7.31
C SER A 100 -1.83 27.43 -8.77
N GLU A 101 -1.09 28.50 -9.04
CA GLU A 101 -0.86 29.02 -10.40
C GLU A 101 -0.18 27.98 -11.32
N ASP A 102 0.59 27.06 -10.77
CA ASP A 102 1.26 25.96 -11.49
C ASP A 102 0.34 24.76 -11.79
N GLY A 103 -0.97 24.87 -11.47
CA GLY A 103 -1.96 23.80 -11.67
C GLY A 103 -1.89 22.67 -10.63
N ILE A 104 -1.09 22.83 -9.58
CA ILE A 104 -1.03 21.88 -8.47
C ILE A 104 -2.23 22.12 -7.56
N LYS A 105 -3.04 21.07 -7.35
CA LYS A 105 -4.13 21.06 -6.36
C LYS A 105 -3.63 20.53 -5.04
N GLN A 106 -3.85 21.26 -3.96
CA GLN A 106 -3.52 20.86 -2.59
C GLN A 106 -4.81 20.76 -1.77
N ALA A 107 -4.91 19.73 -0.93
CA ALA A 107 -5.95 19.63 0.09
C ALA A 107 -5.37 20.01 1.47
N ALA A 108 -6.05 20.89 2.18
CA ALA A 108 -5.72 21.27 3.56
C ALA A 108 -6.97 21.15 4.44
N LEU A 109 -6.85 20.39 5.53
CA LEU A 109 -7.88 20.19 6.56
C LEU A 109 -7.69 21.18 7.71
#